data_AF-A0A2D0L3V7-F1
#
_entry.id   AF-A0A2D0L3V7-F1
#
_cell.length_a   1.000
_cell.length_b   1.000
_cell.length_c   1.000
_cell.angle_alpha   90.00
_cell.angle_beta   90.00
_cell.angle_gamma   90.00
#
_symmetry.space_group_name_H-M   'P 1'
#
loop_
_entity.id
_entity.type
_entity.pdbx_description
1 polymer ?
#
loop_
_entity_poly.entity_id
_entity_poly.type
_entity_poly.pdbx_seq_one_letter_code
_entity_poly.pdbx_strand_id
1 'polypeptide(L)'
;MTKTFKVPFAAQGDRVSIPDQPREDGTVSYAQGYGSGYGLDPNEDPAAMNIEREKMNGIFHDITEAVGDIQTFGAAQWTMEGQPYPLRGLVYHKQKLWQSRIENNKEEPKAGNAWVELKADLTADEVGAYSKEESDARFQLQGNYAPAGNYALKGESYTKPESDGKYQPKGQYLENGYSYSKAESNSRYESKGNYAPAGNYALKGESYTKPESDGKYQSKGNYQPAGNYQLAGNYALRGESYTKGESNSRYQLKGAGVNARRVFSGSWGKWENVGFTEDVRGKYLLFRGNGSGWFAPAVILPVGGWQYEVSWYAGGYPQFHIFTLAGDGRSATCQDSSWKMGEIWVID
;
A
#
# COMPACT_ATOMS: atom_id res chain seq x y z
N MET A 1 7.59 44.48 8.17
CA MET A 1 6.75 45.38 8.99
C MET A 1 7.65 46.09 9.99
N THR A 2 7.60 47.41 10.07
CA THR A 2 8.53 48.20 10.92
C THR A 2 7.92 48.57 12.28
N LYS A 3 6.59 48.48 12.45
CA LYS A 3 5.88 48.75 13.72
C LYS A 3 4.64 47.87 13.90
N THR A 4 4.46 47.36 15.12
CA THR A 4 3.25 46.66 15.58
C THR A 4 2.48 47.57 16.55
N PHE A 5 1.20 47.80 16.28
CA PHE A 5 0.32 48.62 17.11
C PHE A 5 -0.29 47.77 18.23
N LYS A 6 0.44 47.65 19.35
CA LYS A 6 -0.12 47.05 20.58
C LYS A 6 -0.94 48.03 21.41
N VAL A 7 -0.64 49.31 21.25
CA VAL A 7 -1.35 50.42 21.88
C VAL A 7 -1.76 51.36 20.75
N PRO A 8 -3.06 51.60 20.55
CA PRO A 8 -3.52 52.52 19.52
C PRO A 8 -3.05 53.95 19.82
N PHE A 9 -2.96 54.76 18.77
CA PHE A 9 -2.59 56.17 18.86
C PHE A 9 -3.54 56.90 19.81
N ALA A 10 -3.00 57.84 20.60
CA ALA A 10 -3.78 58.59 21.58
C ALA A 10 -4.66 57.74 22.54
N ALA A 11 -4.27 56.50 22.86
CA ALA A 11 -5.04 55.65 23.80
C ALA A 11 -5.31 56.30 25.17
N GLN A 12 -4.40 57.17 25.62
CA GLN A 12 -4.52 57.95 26.85
C GLN A 12 -4.81 59.44 26.60
N GLY A 13 -4.96 59.86 25.34
CA GLY A 13 -5.20 61.25 24.95
C GLY A 13 -6.67 61.54 24.73
N ASP A 14 -7.02 62.82 24.72
CA ASP A 14 -8.38 63.25 24.36
C ASP A 14 -8.72 62.86 22.93
N ARG A 15 -9.93 62.32 22.78
CA ARG A 15 -10.49 61.80 21.53
C ARG A 15 -11.97 62.15 21.46
N VAL A 16 -12.47 62.33 20.25
CA VAL A 16 -13.91 62.47 19.95
C VAL A 16 -14.26 61.47 18.85
N SER A 17 -15.42 60.81 18.99
CA SER A 17 -15.94 59.91 17.97
C SER A 17 -16.24 60.66 16.68
N ILE A 18 -15.79 60.09 15.56
CA ILE A 18 -16.00 60.66 14.23
C ILE A 18 -17.25 60.04 13.61
N PRO A 19 -18.20 60.84 13.09
CA PRO A 19 -19.38 60.30 12.43
C PRO A 19 -19.02 59.60 11.14
N ASP A 20 -19.80 58.59 10.77
CA ASP A 20 -19.67 57.98 9.44
C ASP A 20 -20.21 58.89 8.33
N GLN A 21 -21.39 59.45 8.54
CA GLN A 21 -22.09 60.23 7.52
C GLN A 21 -21.60 61.68 7.45
N PRO A 22 -21.63 62.31 6.26
CA PRO A 22 -21.38 63.73 6.10
C PRO A 22 -22.29 64.57 7.00
N ARG A 23 -21.73 65.65 7.56
CA ARG A 23 -22.51 66.60 8.36
C ARG A 23 -22.79 67.87 7.56
N GLU A 24 -23.96 68.45 7.76
CA GLU A 24 -24.36 69.71 7.12
C GLU A 24 -23.47 70.89 7.54
N ASP A 25 -22.85 70.80 8.71
CA ASP A 25 -21.91 71.79 9.23
C ASP A 25 -20.52 71.73 8.58
N GLY A 26 -20.28 70.78 7.66
CA GLY A 26 -19.00 70.60 6.96
C GLY A 26 -17.87 70.06 7.82
N THR A 27 -18.14 69.67 9.08
CA THR A 27 -17.15 69.08 9.97
C THR A 27 -16.76 67.66 9.54
N VAL A 28 -15.59 67.21 9.98
CA VAL A 28 -15.03 65.92 9.58
C VAL A 28 -15.95 64.73 9.86
N SER A 29 -16.05 63.84 8.88
CA SER A 29 -16.70 62.52 8.97
C SER A 29 -15.89 61.48 8.21
N TYR A 30 -16.15 60.18 8.41
CA TYR A 30 -15.46 59.13 7.66
C TYR A 30 -15.82 59.11 6.17
N ALA A 31 -17.07 59.41 5.81
CA ALA A 31 -17.49 59.44 4.40
C ALA A 31 -16.97 60.66 3.64
N GLN A 32 -16.91 61.84 4.28
CA GLN A 32 -16.52 63.09 3.62
C GLN A 32 -15.03 63.43 3.82
N GLY A 33 -14.41 62.92 4.89
CA GLY A 33 -13.13 63.45 5.37
C GLY A 33 -13.29 64.86 5.94
N TYR A 34 -12.21 65.64 5.97
CA TYR A 34 -12.27 67.05 6.31
C TYR A 34 -12.94 67.83 5.16
N GLY A 35 -14.04 68.54 5.47
CA GLY A 35 -14.79 69.31 4.49
C GLY A 35 -14.04 70.50 3.90
N SER A 36 -14.66 71.21 2.95
CA SER A 36 -14.03 72.32 2.22
C SER A 36 -13.60 73.47 3.11
N GLY A 37 -14.28 73.69 4.25
CA GLY A 37 -13.91 74.72 5.22
C GLY A 37 -12.48 74.59 5.77
N TYR A 38 -11.94 73.37 5.81
CA TYR A 38 -10.57 73.10 6.28
C TYR A 38 -9.48 73.45 5.25
N GLY A 39 -9.86 73.77 4.01
CA GLY A 39 -8.95 74.22 2.94
C GLY A 39 -8.87 75.74 2.78
N LEU A 40 -9.67 76.48 3.54
CA LEU A 40 -9.70 77.95 3.52
C LEU A 40 -8.59 78.51 4.43
N ASP A 41 -8.07 79.70 4.11
CA ASP A 41 -7.07 80.36 4.96
C ASP A 41 -7.75 80.98 6.21
N PRO A 42 -7.39 80.55 7.43
CA PRO A 42 -7.96 81.09 8.66
C PRO A 42 -7.73 82.58 8.89
N ASN A 43 -6.78 83.19 8.18
CA ASN A 43 -6.51 84.63 8.27
C ASN A 43 -7.32 85.46 7.28
N GLU A 44 -7.88 84.81 6.24
CA GLU A 44 -8.60 85.49 5.15
C GLU A 44 -10.11 85.19 5.17
N ASP A 45 -10.53 84.02 5.67
CA ASP A 45 -11.93 83.57 5.64
C ASP A 45 -12.45 83.19 7.04
N PRO A 46 -13.47 83.90 7.58
CA PRO A 46 -14.12 83.54 8.85
C PRO A 46 -14.80 82.17 8.86
N ALA A 47 -15.11 81.59 7.70
CA ALA A 47 -15.67 80.24 7.57
C ALA A 47 -14.58 79.14 7.57
N ALA A 48 -13.30 79.50 7.64
CA ALA A 48 -12.20 78.55 7.72
C ALA A 48 -12.28 77.71 9.00
N MET A 49 -12.02 76.41 8.86
CA MET A 49 -12.05 75.45 9.95
C MET A 49 -10.63 74.96 10.27
N ASN A 50 -10.30 74.89 11.55
CA ASN A 50 -9.02 74.35 12.00
C ASN A 50 -9.15 72.87 12.29
N ILE A 51 -8.11 72.10 11.95
CA ILE A 51 -8.02 70.68 12.31
C ILE A 51 -8.03 70.53 13.83
N GLU A 52 -9.08 69.91 14.35
CA GLU A 52 -9.24 69.70 15.78
C GLU A 52 -8.40 68.52 16.26
N ARG A 53 -7.56 68.74 17.28
CA ARG A 53 -6.60 67.75 17.76
C ARG A 53 -7.27 66.47 18.21
N GLU A 54 -8.36 66.57 18.97
CA GLU A 54 -9.13 65.46 19.52
C GLU A 54 -9.84 64.64 18.43
N LYS A 55 -10.24 65.29 17.31
CA LYS A 55 -10.81 64.59 16.15
C LYS A 55 -9.71 63.88 15.36
N MET A 56 -8.59 64.54 15.10
CA MET A 56 -7.43 63.92 14.46
C MET A 56 -6.89 62.73 15.27
N ASN A 57 -6.85 62.87 16.61
CA ASN A 57 -6.54 61.77 17.51
C ASN A 57 -7.52 60.62 17.39
N GLY A 58 -8.83 60.91 17.32
CA GLY A 58 -9.88 59.90 17.10
C GLY A 58 -9.64 59.11 15.82
N ILE A 59 -9.44 59.79 14.69
CA ILE A 59 -9.18 59.15 13.39
C ILE A 59 -7.96 58.22 13.47
N PHE A 60 -6.83 58.70 14.00
CA PHE A 60 -5.63 57.88 14.11
C PHE A 60 -5.79 56.75 15.12
N HIS A 61 -6.54 56.97 16.19
CA HIS A 61 -6.87 55.93 17.14
C HIS A 61 -7.60 54.78 16.45
N ASP A 62 -8.72 55.07 15.79
CA ASP A 62 -9.58 54.06 15.17
C ASP A 62 -8.82 53.26 14.10
N ILE A 63 -8.00 53.93 13.28
CA ILE A 63 -7.14 53.28 12.28
C ILE A 63 -6.10 52.37 12.96
N THR A 64 -5.39 52.88 13.97
CA THR A 64 -4.29 52.12 14.59
C THR A 64 -4.80 51.00 15.51
N GLU A 65 -5.99 51.13 16.06
CA GLU A 65 -6.71 50.08 16.76
C GLU A 65 -7.10 48.96 15.79
N ALA A 66 -7.77 49.30 14.68
CA ALA A 66 -8.15 48.33 13.67
C ALA A 66 -6.93 47.58 13.07
N VAL A 67 -5.85 48.31 12.80
CA VAL A 67 -4.59 47.70 12.33
C VAL A 67 -3.95 46.84 13.42
N GLY A 68 -3.96 47.29 14.67
CA GLY A 68 -3.43 46.54 15.82
C GLY A 68 -4.15 45.21 16.04
N ASP A 69 -5.47 45.22 15.92
CA ASP A 69 -6.32 44.03 15.98
C ASP A 69 -5.97 43.05 14.86
N ILE A 70 -5.91 43.51 13.61
CA ILE A 70 -5.53 42.67 12.47
C ILE A 70 -4.10 42.12 12.64
N GLN A 71 -3.16 42.92 13.14
CA GLN A 71 -1.79 42.47 13.41
C GLN A 71 -1.73 41.41 14.53
N THR A 72 -2.61 41.50 15.52
CA THR A 72 -2.65 40.59 16.66
C THR A 72 -3.33 39.27 16.31
N PHE A 73 -4.47 39.31 15.62
CA PHE A 73 -5.30 38.15 15.34
C PHE A 73 -5.15 37.59 13.93
N GLY A 74 -4.46 38.30 13.03
CA GLY A 74 -4.31 37.95 11.61
C GLY A 74 -5.52 38.31 10.74
N ALA A 75 -6.64 38.71 11.35
CA ALA A 75 -7.86 39.18 10.69
C ALA A 75 -8.60 40.17 11.58
N ALA A 76 -9.51 40.95 10.99
CA ALA A 76 -10.37 41.84 11.76
C ALA A 76 -11.32 41.05 12.66
N GLN A 77 -11.67 41.58 13.83
CA GLN A 77 -12.67 40.96 14.68
C GLN A 77 -14.06 41.04 14.04
N TRP A 78 -14.88 40.01 14.21
CA TRP A 78 -16.27 40.06 13.77
C TRP A 78 -17.08 41.04 14.62
N THR A 79 -17.83 41.91 13.96
CA THR A 79 -18.81 42.82 14.58
C THR A 79 -20.15 42.75 13.85
N MET A 80 -21.22 43.17 14.54
CA MET A 80 -22.56 43.31 13.95
C MET A 80 -22.59 44.42 12.90
N GLU A 81 -21.90 45.53 13.16
CA GLU A 81 -21.83 46.71 12.28
C GLU A 81 -21.02 46.46 11.00
N GLY A 82 -20.06 45.54 11.04
CA GLY A 82 -19.25 45.14 9.87
C GLY A 82 -20.01 44.31 8.83
N GLN A 83 -21.29 43.98 9.09
CA GLN A 83 -22.12 43.27 8.14
C GLN A 83 -22.55 44.18 6.97
N PRO A 84 -22.71 43.63 5.76
CA PRO A 84 -22.52 42.23 5.42
C PRO A 84 -21.08 41.87 5.05
N TYR A 85 -20.66 40.65 5.38
CA TYR A 85 -19.34 40.14 5.01
C TYR A 85 -19.36 39.50 3.60
N PRO A 86 -18.34 39.76 2.76
CA PRO A 86 -18.28 39.19 1.42
C PRO A 86 -17.93 37.69 1.44
N LEU A 87 -18.17 37.00 0.31
CA LEU A 87 -17.71 35.63 0.11
C LEU A 87 -16.18 35.55 0.31
N ARG A 88 -15.72 34.54 1.05
CA ARG A 88 -14.32 34.33 1.47
C ARG A 88 -13.75 35.39 2.42
N GLY A 89 -14.56 36.33 2.91
CA GLY A 89 -14.14 37.28 3.96
C GLY A 89 -13.69 36.55 5.23
N LEU A 90 -12.60 37.03 5.85
CA LEU A 90 -12.01 36.44 7.05
C LEU A 90 -12.30 37.32 8.27
N VAL A 91 -12.72 36.69 9.36
CA VAL A 91 -12.95 37.36 10.65
C VAL A 91 -12.44 36.52 11.81
N TYR A 92 -12.00 37.18 12.86
CA TYR A 92 -11.69 36.54 14.14
C TYR A 92 -12.89 36.66 15.08
N HIS A 93 -13.36 35.55 15.64
CA HIS A 93 -14.51 35.53 16.54
C HIS A 93 -14.43 34.35 17.51
N LYS A 94 -14.66 34.61 18.81
CA LYS A 94 -14.62 33.60 19.90
C LYS A 94 -13.35 32.73 19.85
N GLN A 95 -12.19 33.39 19.76
CA GLN A 95 -10.86 32.76 19.71
C GLN A 95 -10.60 31.87 18.49
N LYS A 96 -11.35 32.07 17.41
CA LYS A 96 -11.28 31.26 16.19
C LYS A 96 -11.26 32.15 14.96
N LEU A 97 -10.57 31.71 13.91
CA LEU A 97 -10.61 32.35 12.60
C LEU A 97 -11.74 31.73 11.78
N TRP A 98 -12.54 32.55 11.11
CA TRP A 98 -13.69 32.12 10.32
C TRP A 98 -13.61 32.68 8.92
N GLN A 99 -14.01 31.88 7.94
CA GLN A 99 -14.17 32.30 6.55
C GLN A 99 -15.64 32.24 6.12
N SER A 100 -16.12 33.35 5.53
CA SER A 100 -17.47 33.42 4.95
C SER A 100 -17.57 32.53 3.71
N ARG A 101 -18.66 31.78 3.59
CA ARG A 101 -18.95 30.85 2.49
C ARG A 101 -20.09 31.32 1.57
N ILE A 102 -20.71 32.44 1.90
CA ILE A 102 -21.80 33.05 1.13
C ILE A 102 -21.50 34.53 0.86
N GLU A 103 -22.08 35.07 -0.20
CA GLU A 103 -22.09 36.52 -0.43
C GLU A 103 -23.06 37.21 0.54
N ASN A 104 -22.80 38.49 0.81
CA ASN A 104 -23.63 39.34 1.66
C ASN A 104 -23.98 38.70 3.03
N ASN A 105 -23.01 38.07 3.68
CA ASN A 105 -23.22 37.31 4.90
C ASN A 105 -23.52 38.21 6.10
N LYS A 106 -24.71 38.05 6.69
CA LYS A 106 -25.20 38.79 7.86
C LYS A 106 -25.32 37.91 9.11
N GLU A 107 -24.84 36.67 9.04
CA GLU A 107 -24.91 35.74 10.17
C GLU A 107 -23.70 35.90 11.09
N GLU A 108 -23.89 35.67 12.40
CA GLU A 108 -22.78 35.52 13.35
C GLU A 108 -21.98 34.24 13.06
N PRO A 109 -20.62 34.27 13.13
CA PRO A 109 -19.79 33.11 12.88
C PRO A 109 -20.12 31.93 13.79
N LYS A 110 -20.54 30.84 13.15
CA LYS A 110 -20.83 29.54 13.75
C LYS A 110 -20.65 28.45 12.70
N ALA A 111 -20.41 27.22 13.13
CA ALA A 111 -20.30 26.10 12.20
C ALA A 111 -21.60 25.95 11.38
N GLY A 112 -21.50 25.99 10.05
CA GLY A 112 -22.65 25.87 9.18
C GLY A 112 -22.38 26.19 7.71
N ASN A 113 -23.44 26.58 7.00
CA ASN A 113 -23.34 26.89 5.57
C ASN A 113 -22.77 28.28 5.30
N ALA A 114 -23.03 29.25 6.18
CA ALA A 114 -22.57 30.63 6.01
C ALA A 114 -21.10 30.83 6.39
N TRP A 115 -20.58 30.07 7.35
CA TRP A 115 -19.23 30.21 7.89
C TRP A 115 -18.53 28.86 8.03
N VAL A 116 -17.22 28.83 7.77
CA VAL A 116 -16.32 27.71 8.10
C VAL A 116 -15.23 28.19 9.05
N GLU A 117 -14.97 27.42 10.09
CA GLU A 117 -13.85 27.64 11.01
C GLU A 117 -12.54 27.24 10.29
N LEU A 118 -11.57 28.15 10.28
CA LEU A 118 -10.22 27.87 9.81
C LEU A 118 -9.39 27.34 10.99
N LYS A 119 -9.18 26.03 10.99
CA LYS A 119 -8.39 25.33 12.00
C LYS A 119 -6.93 25.27 11.59
N ALA A 120 -6.03 25.53 12.54
CA ALA A 120 -4.60 25.33 12.33
C ALA A 120 -4.27 23.83 12.23
N ASP A 121 -4.94 23.02 13.05
CA ASP A 121 -4.80 21.57 13.10
C ASP A 121 -6.08 20.94 12.56
N LEU A 122 -6.06 20.60 11.27
CA LEU A 122 -7.11 19.79 10.66
C LEU A 122 -6.84 18.33 10.98
N THR A 123 -7.81 17.63 11.55
CA THR A 123 -7.68 16.18 11.73
C THR A 123 -7.88 15.47 10.39
N ALA A 124 -7.38 14.24 10.29
CA ALA A 124 -7.57 13.44 9.08
C ALA A 124 -9.07 13.29 8.73
N ASP A 125 -9.92 13.07 9.73
CA ASP A 125 -11.37 12.97 9.56
C ASP A 125 -11.98 14.23 8.92
N GLU A 126 -11.53 15.42 9.31
CA GLU A 126 -12.07 16.70 8.85
C GLU A 126 -11.78 16.98 7.37
N VAL A 127 -10.69 16.42 6.84
CA VAL A 127 -10.31 16.55 5.43
C VAL A 127 -10.67 15.31 4.60
N GLY A 128 -11.41 14.36 5.19
CA GLY A 128 -11.75 13.11 4.52
C GLY A 128 -10.52 12.26 4.20
N ALA A 129 -9.48 12.35 5.03
CA ALA A 129 -8.29 11.51 5.03
C ALA A 129 -8.39 10.44 6.12
N TYR A 130 -7.51 9.45 6.07
CA TYR A 130 -7.25 8.57 7.22
C TYR A 130 -5.99 9.07 7.93
N SER A 131 -5.99 9.07 9.26
CA SER A 131 -4.72 9.21 9.98
C SER A 131 -3.82 8.03 9.63
N LYS A 132 -2.50 8.18 9.82
CA LYS A 132 -1.58 7.08 9.55
C LYS A 132 -1.91 5.84 10.36
N GLU A 133 -2.24 6.01 11.64
CA GLU A 133 -2.62 4.93 12.54
C GLU A 133 -3.93 4.26 12.10
N GLU A 134 -4.92 5.05 11.67
CA GLU A 134 -6.16 4.50 11.13
C GLU A 134 -5.95 3.80 9.80
N SER A 135 -5.11 4.35 8.92
CA SER A 135 -4.78 3.75 7.64
C SER A 135 -4.05 2.43 7.86
N ASP A 136 -3.06 2.41 8.74
CA ASP A 136 -2.30 1.22 9.11
C ASP A 136 -3.16 0.20 9.86
N ALA A 137 -4.17 0.62 10.64
CA ALA A 137 -5.09 -0.30 11.31
C ALA A 137 -6.14 -0.88 10.35
N ARG A 138 -6.64 -0.07 9.42
CA ARG A 138 -7.73 -0.42 8.49
C ARG A 138 -7.24 -1.03 7.18
N PHE A 139 -5.97 -0.84 6.82
CA PHE A 139 -5.43 -1.26 5.53
C PHE A 139 -4.02 -1.87 5.70
N GLN A 140 -3.62 -2.71 4.74
CA GLN A 140 -2.29 -3.30 4.63
C GLN A 140 -1.65 -2.83 3.32
N LEU A 141 -0.33 -2.62 3.29
CA LEU A 141 0.39 -2.15 2.09
C LEU A 141 0.05 -3.01 0.86
N GLN A 142 -0.16 -2.39 -0.30
CA GLN A 142 -0.38 -3.13 -1.54
C GLN A 142 0.95 -3.70 -2.02
N GLY A 143 1.16 -5.00 -1.80
CA GLY A 143 2.26 -5.76 -2.36
C GLY A 143 1.73 -6.82 -3.32
N ASN A 144 2.61 -7.36 -4.17
CA ASN A 144 2.39 -8.67 -4.76
C ASN A 144 2.44 -9.71 -3.62
N TYR A 145 1.38 -9.79 -2.83
CA TYR A 145 1.13 -10.94 -1.98
C TYR A 145 0.98 -12.10 -2.93
N ALA A 146 1.93 -13.02 -2.89
CA ALA A 146 1.82 -14.31 -3.55
C ALA A 146 0.41 -14.87 -3.31
N PRO A 147 -0.22 -15.49 -4.33
CA PRO A 147 -1.59 -15.94 -4.23
C PRO A 147 -1.71 -16.94 -3.09
N ALA A 148 -2.81 -16.86 -2.37
CA ALA A 148 -3.43 -17.95 -1.62
C ALA A 148 -2.47 -18.83 -0.80
N GLY A 149 -2.44 -18.62 0.52
CA GLY A 149 -2.03 -19.68 1.43
C GLY A 149 -2.93 -20.92 1.20
N ASN A 150 -2.43 -21.90 0.45
CA ASN A 150 -3.00 -23.24 0.44
C ASN A 150 -2.69 -23.87 1.80
N TYR A 151 -3.59 -23.66 2.75
CA TYR A 151 -3.57 -24.34 4.04
C TYR A 151 -3.77 -25.84 3.82
N ALA A 152 -2.86 -26.68 4.32
CA ALA A 152 -3.09 -28.13 4.39
C ALA A 152 -3.90 -28.46 5.65
N LEU A 153 -4.93 -29.30 5.51
CA LEU A 153 -5.82 -29.72 6.61
C LEU A 153 -5.05 -30.40 7.76
N LYS A 154 -5.52 -30.19 9.00
CA LYS A 154 -5.00 -30.87 10.19
C LYS A 154 -5.15 -32.39 10.01
N GLY A 155 -4.03 -33.11 10.07
CA GLY A 155 -3.92 -34.53 9.72
C GLY A 155 -3.07 -34.79 8.47
N GLU A 156 -2.72 -33.75 7.71
CA GLU A 156 -1.91 -33.85 6.50
C GLU A 156 -0.49 -33.28 6.60
N SER A 157 -0.02 -32.90 7.78
CA SER A 157 1.35 -32.38 7.97
C SER A 157 1.95 -32.89 9.28
N TYR A 158 3.26 -33.13 9.27
CA TYR A 158 4.06 -33.34 10.48
C TYR A 158 4.76 -32.03 10.81
N THR A 159 4.79 -31.66 12.09
CA THR A 159 5.64 -30.58 12.58
C THR A 159 7.11 -30.94 12.40
N LYS A 160 7.99 -29.94 12.27
CA LYS A 160 9.44 -30.17 12.14
C LYS A 160 10.01 -31.12 13.21
N PRO A 161 9.65 -31.01 14.50
CA PRO A 161 10.09 -31.96 15.52
C PRO A 161 9.54 -33.38 15.31
N GLU A 162 8.30 -33.52 14.81
CA GLU A 162 7.71 -34.83 14.47
C GLU A 162 8.38 -35.45 13.23
N SER A 163 8.81 -34.62 12.28
CA SER A 163 9.58 -35.05 11.11
C SER A 163 11.00 -35.50 11.52
N ASP A 164 11.70 -34.67 12.29
CA ASP A 164 13.08 -34.93 12.71
C ASP A 164 13.18 -36.17 13.64
N GLY A 165 12.11 -36.51 14.37
CA GLY A 165 12.03 -37.75 15.15
C GLY A 165 11.64 -39.00 14.36
N LYS A 166 11.07 -38.86 13.15
CA LYS A 166 10.47 -39.96 12.36
C LYS A 166 11.25 -40.31 11.09
N TYR A 167 12.14 -39.42 10.61
CA TYR A 167 12.93 -39.60 9.39
C TYR A 167 14.44 -39.52 9.69
N GLN A 168 15.26 -40.26 8.95
CA GLN A 168 16.74 -40.10 8.99
C GLN A 168 17.27 -39.72 7.60
N PRO A 169 18.26 -38.81 7.51
CA PRO A 169 18.87 -38.37 6.26
C PRO A 169 19.69 -39.50 5.60
N LYS A 170 19.65 -39.60 4.27
CA LYS A 170 20.32 -40.66 3.50
C LYS A 170 21.63 -40.12 2.85
N GLY A 171 22.77 -40.38 3.52
CA GLY A 171 24.18 -40.44 3.01
C GLY A 171 24.82 -39.14 2.49
N GLN A 172 26.10 -38.81 2.70
CA GLN A 172 27.30 -39.53 3.15
C GLN A 172 28.14 -38.67 4.13
N TYR A 173 28.93 -39.32 4.99
CA TYR A 173 29.81 -38.71 6.01
C TYR A 173 31.17 -38.24 5.45
N LEU A 174 31.68 -37.12 6.03
CA LEU A 174 33.08 -36.67 6.27
C LEU A 174 33.13 -35.13 6.12
N GLU A 175 33.82 -34.30 6.90
CA GLU A 175 34.63 -34.41 8.11
C GLU A 175 34.66 -33.01 8.77
N ASN A 176 34.67 -33.00 10.10
CA ASN A 176 35.05 -31.97 11.06
C ASN A 176 35.41 -30.53 10.58
N GLY A 177 34.68 -29.50 11.07
CA GLY A 177 35.25 -28.16 11.25
C GLY A 177 34.35 -26.95 10.94
N TYR A 178 33.84 -26.33 12.00
CA TYR A 178 33.43 -24.91 12.11
C TYR A 178 32.16 -24.43 11.38
N SER A 179 31.03 -24.54 12.08
CA SER A 179 29.87 -23.68 11.89
C SER A 179 30.08 -22.36 12.65
N TYR A 180 30.07 -21.23 11.95
CA TYR A 180 29.92 -19.92 12.60
C TYR A 180 28.54 -19.85 13.27
N SER A 181 28.53 -19.54 14.56
CA SER A 181 27.34 -19.45 15.40
C SER A 181 26.44 -18.28 15.00
N LYS A 182 25.15 -18.44 15.27
CA LYS A 182 24.04 -17.51 15.05
C LYS A 182 24.11 -16.23 15.92
N ALA A 183 25.22 -15.50 15.79
CA ALA A 183 25.51 -14.25 16.48
C ALA A 183 25.90 -13.11 15.52
N GLU A 184 26.10 -13.35 14.22
CA GLU A 184 26.63 -12.35 13.28
C GLU A 184 25.60 -11.72 12.30
N SER A 185 24.30 -11.98 12.45
CA SER A 185 23.26 -11.28 11.64
C SER A 185 22.55 -10.15 12.39
N ASN A 186 22.74 -10.00 13.70
CA ASN A 186 22.02 -8.99 14.50
C ASN A 186 22.73 -7.64 14.59
N SER A 187 23.84 -7.43 13.88
CA SER A 187 24.66 -6.22 14.03
C SER A 187 24.55 -5.23 12.88
N ARG A 188 23.47 -5.22 12.08
CA ARG A 188 23.38 -4.26 10.95
C ARG A 188 22.30 -3.20 10.97
N TYR A 189 21.35 -3.14 11.90
CA TYR A 189 20.51 -1.94 12.02
C TYR A 189 20.00 -1.74 13.45
N GLU A 190 20.76 -0.99 14.24
CA GLU A 190 20.20 -0.24 15.36
C GLU A 190 20.31 1.28 15.12
N SER A 191 19.13 1.90 15.20
CA SER A 191 18.81 3.18 15.84
C SER A 191 19.92 4.14 16.25
N LYS A 192 19.83 5.38 15.73
CA LYS A 192 20.29 6.59 16.42
C LYS A 192 19.21 7.69 16.35
N GLY A 193 18.69 8.10 17.51
CA GLY A 193 18.11 9.44 17.74
C GLY A 193 19.22 10.51 17.81
N ASN A 194 18.99 11.83 17.95
CA ASN A 194 17.84 12.61 18.40
C ASN A 194 18.13 14.15 18.30
N TYR A 195 17.08 14.99 18.14
CA TYR A 195 16.89 16.47 18.45
C TYR A 195 17.69 17.57 17.68
N ALA A 196 17.22 18.78 17.30
CA ALA A 196 15.99 19.65 17.35
C ALA A 196 16.25 20.90 16.41
N PRO A 197 15.50 22.05 16.32
CA PRO A 197 14.20 22.50 16.88
C PRO A 197 13.21 23.19 15.87
N ALA A 198 11.98 23.43 16.36
CA ALA A 198 10.92 24.41 16.03
C ALA A 198 10.87 25.13 14.64
N GLY A 199 9.75 24.91 13.93
CA GLY A 199 9.27 25.79 12.85
C GLY A 199 8.07 25.20 12.10
N ASN A 200 6.88 25.76 12.32
CA ASN A 200 5.60 25.45 11.69
C ASN A 200 5.68 25.12 10.19
N TYR A 201 5.20 23.93 9.76
CA TYR A 201 4.41 23.68 8.55
C TYR A 201 3.78 22.28 8.67
N ALA A 202 2.55 22.09 8.20
CA ALA A 202 1.88 20.79 8.19
C ALA A 202 2.79 19.72 7.56
N LEU A 203 3.11 18.68 8.34
CA LEU A 203 4.01 17.62 7.91
C LEU A 203 3.31 16.77 6.83
N LYS A 204 3.74 16.97 5.59
CA LYS A 204 3.52 16.02 4.50
C LYS A 204 4.11 14.66 4.92
N GLY A 205 3.27 13.78 5.47
CA GLY A 205 3.69 12.45 5.95
C GLY A 205 2.91 11.85 7.13
N GLU A 206 2.06 12.62 7.81
CA GLU A 206 1.30 12.14 9.00
C GLU A 206 -0.11 11.60 8.66
N SER A 207 -0.58 11.79 7.42
CA SER A 207 -1.91 11.35 6.99
C SER A 207 -1.95 11.05 5.49
N TYR A 208 -2.92 10.26 5.05
CA TYR A 208 -3.15 9.92 3.64
C TYR A 208 -4.57 10.32 3.24
N THR A 209 -4.74 10.94 2.07
CA THR A 209 -6.08 11.10 1.50
C THR A 209 -6.70 9.72 1.24
N LYS A 210 -8.04 9.59 1.26
CA LYS A 210 -8.71 8.32 0.95
C LYS A 210 -8.22 7.70 -0.38
N PRO A 211 -8.12 8.46 -1.50
CA PRO A 211 -7.57 7.91 -2.75
C PRO A 211 -6.09 7.48 -2.65
N GLU A 212 -5.25 8.22 -1.93
CA GLU A 212 -3.85 7.82 -1.71
C GLU A 212 -3.73 6.57 -0.83
N SER A 213 -4.60 6.45 0.17
CA SER A 213 -4.70 5.26 1.03
C SER A 213 -5.17 4.06 0.19
N ASP A 214 -6.20 4.22 -0.64
CA ASP A 214 -6.76 3.15 -1.49
C ASP A 214 -5.78 2.69 -2.59
N GLY A 215 -4.92 3.59 -3.09
CA GLY A 215 -3.92 3.26 -4.10
C GLY A 215 -2.60 2.70 -3.55
N LYS A 216 -2.34 2.86 -2.24
CA LYS A 216 -1.13 2.35 -1.57
C LYS A 216 -1.39 1.16 -0.66
N TYR A 217 -2.62 1.01 -0.17
CA TYR A 217 -3.02 0.04 0.82
C TYR A 217 -4.37 -0.60 0.45
N GLN A 218 -4.58 -1.86 0.83
CA GLN A 218 -5.83 -2.61 0.66
C GLN A 218 -6.47 -2.89 2.02
N SER A 219 -7.80 -3.03 2.13
CA SER A 219 -8.49 -3.14 3.42
C SER A 219 -8.08 -4.37 4.23
N LYS A 220 -7.97 -4.19 5.56
CA LYS A 220 -7.74 -5.24 6.55
C LYS A 220 -9.09 -5.84 6.96
N GLY A 221 -9.29 -7.09 6.53
CA GLY A 221 -10.43 -7.95 6.88
C GLY A 221 -11.61 -7.87 5.90
N ASN A 222 -12.53 -8.83 5.78
CA ASN A 222 -12.52 -10.26 6.07
C ASN A 222 -12.59 -10.96 4.70
N TYR A 223 -11.67 -11.86 4.37
CA TYR A 223 -12.01 -12.84 3.34
C TYR A 223 -13.14 -13.69 3.93
N GLN A 224 -14.39 -13.38 3.56
CA GLN A 224 -15.34 -14.46 3.34
C GLN A 224 -14.64 -15.39 2.35
N PRO A 225 -14.36 -16.66 2.69
CA PRO A 225 -14.40 -17.61 1.61
C PRO A 225 -15.83 -17.55 1.10
N ALA A 226 -16.00 -17.35 -0.20
CA ALA A 226 -17.16 -17.90 -0.86
C ALA A 226 -17.10 -19.42 -0.63
N GLY A 227 -17.67 -19.90 0.48
CA GLY A 227 -17.65 -21.30 0.89
C GLY A 227 -17.50 -21.48 2.41
N ASN A 228 -18.58 -21.93 3.06
CA ASN A 228 -18.66 -22.43 4.43
C ASN A 228 -17.42 -23.26 4.86
N TYR A 229 -16.90 -23.08 6.09
CA TYR A 229 -16.64 -24.16 7.08
C TYR A 229 -16.18 -23.58 8.44
N GLN A 230 -16.62 -24.24 9.53
CA GLN A 230 -16.52 -23.87 10.95
C GLN A 230 -15.15 -24.13 11.62
N LEU A 231 -15.08 -23.62 12.86
CA LEU A 231 -13.95 -23.32 13.78
C LEU A 231 -12.92 -24.41 14.16
N ALA A 232 -11.76 -23.89 14.59
CA ALA A 232 -10.75 -24.41 15.53
C ALA A 232 -9.70 -25.43 15.02
N GLY A 233 -8.54 -24.91 14.60
CA GLY A 233 -7.32 -25.70 14.43
C GLY A 233 -6.07 -24.84 14.56
N ASN A 234 -5.14 -25.20 15.47
CA ASN A 234 -3.83 -24.58 15.60
C ASN A 234 -3.04 -24.76 14.29
N TYR A 235 -2.79 -23.67 13.57
CA TYR A 235 -2.00 -23.67 12.33
C TYR A 235 -0.53 -23.39 12.62
N ALA A 236 0.39 -24.11 12.00
CA ALA A 236 1.82 -23.79 11.98
C ALA A 236 2.19 -23.06 10.67
N LEU A 237 2.99 -21.99 10.77
CA LEU A 237 3.39 -21.12 9.67
C LEU A 237 4.20 -21.87 8.59
N ARG A 238 3.86 -21.64 7.31
CA ARG A 238 4.56 -22.21 6.15
C ARG A 238 5.97 -21.63 6.06
N GLY A 239 6.96 -22.51 6.09
CA GLY A 239 8.39 -22.19 6.19
C GLY A 239 9.10 -23.05 7.24
N GLU A 240 8.37 -23.51 8.26
CA GLU A 240 8.83 -24.46 9.28
C GLU A 240 8.31 -25.89 9.03
N SER A 241 7.57 -26.14 7.94
CA SER A 241 7.03 -27.46 7.57
C SER A 241 7.07 -27.67 6.05
N TYR A 242 7.30 -28.92 5.62
CA TYR A 242 7.16 -29.33 4.22
C TYR A 242 5.72 -29.80 3.98
N THR A 243 5.12 -29.38 2.87
CA THR A 243 3.84 -29.96 2.43
C THR A 243 4.01 -31.44 2.04
N LYS A 244 2.94 -32.25 2.05
CA LYS A 244 2.99 -33.64 1.56
C LYS A 244 3.58 -33.74 0.17
N GLY A 245 3.22 -32.83 -0.72
CA GLY A 245 3.80 -32.73 -2.06
C GLY A 245 5.31 -32.48 -2.03
N GLU A 246 5.77 -31.49 -1.26
CA GLU A 246 7.21 -31.20 -1.12
C GLU A 246 7.99 -32.35 -0.48
N SER A 247 7.40 -33.03 0.51
CA SER A 247 8.01 -34.19 1.15
C SER A 247 8.07 -35.39 0.20
N ASN A 248 7.00 -35.66 -0.56
CA ASN A 248 6.95 -36.77 -1.53
C ASN A 248 7.90 -36.53 -2.71
N SER A 249 8.13 -35.28 -3.10
CA SER A 249 9.08 -34.92 -4.15
C SER A 249 10.54 -34.94 -3.69
N ARG A 250 10.80 -34.70 -2.40
CA ARG A 250 12.17 -34.63 -1.87
C ARG A 250 12.64 -35.91 -1.18
N TYR A 251 11.71 -36.72 -0.68
CA TYR A 251 12.00 -37.90 0.13
C TYR A 251 11.19 -39.09 -0.38
N GLN A 252 11.86 -40.22 -0.56
CA GLN A 252 11.20 -41.47 -0.94
C GLN A 252 10.63 -42.13 0.32
N LEU A 253 9.32 -42.46 0.29
CA LEU A 253 8.66 -43.20 1.37
C LEU A 253 9.34 -44.54 1.59
N LYS A 254 9.67 -44.86 2.85
CA LYS A 254 10.16 -46.19 3.21
C LYS A 254 9.02 -47.20 3.04
N GLY A 255 9.04 -47.93 1.91
CA GLY A 255 8.10 -49.02 1.61
C GLY A 255 6.87 -48.67 0.78
N ALA A 256 6.78 -47.51 0.11
CA ALA A 256 5.67 -47.20 -0.80
C ALA A 256 5.99 -47.60 -2.25
N GLY A 257 5.07 -48.34 -2.88
CA GLY A 257 5.21 -48.81 -4.26
C GLY A 257 5.08 -47.69 -5.29
N VAL A 258 5.89 -47.79 -6.35
CA VAL A 258 5.81 -46.96 -7.57
C VAL A 258 4.51 -47.32 -8.29
N ASN A 259 3.67 -46.33 -8.65
CA ASN A 259 2.52 -46.57 -9.52
C ASN A 259 3.02 -46.79 -10.95
N ALA A 260 3.55 -47.98 -11.23
CA ALA A 260 3.85 -48.39 -12.58
C ALA A 260 2.54 -48.80 -13.26
N ARG A 261 2.18 -48.12 -14.34
CA ARG A 261 1.05 -48.54 -15.18
C ARG A 261 1.52 -48.90 -16.57
N ARG A 262 1.02 -50.01 -17.09
CA ARG A 262 1.41 -50.53 -18.40
C ARG A 262 0.67 -49.77 -19.50
N VAL A 263 1.43 -49.18 -20.41
CA VAL A 263 0.91 -48.44 -21.57
C VAL A 263 1.00 -49.23 -22.87
N PHE A 264 1.78 -50.30 -22.88
CA PHE A 264 1.85 -51.24 -23.98
C PHE A 264 2.11 -52.66 -23.45
N SER A 265 1.46 -53.63 -24.07
CA SER A 265 1.79 -55.06 -23.94
C SER A 265 1.64 -55.71 -25.31
N GLY A 266 2.64 -56.48 -25.72
CA GLY A 266 2.61 -57.17 -26.99
C GLY A 266 3.99 -57.70 -27.35
N SER A 267 4.29 -57.72 -28.64
CA SER A 267 5.59 -58.11 -29.15
C SER A 267 6.02 -57.08 -30.18
N TRP A 268 6.67 -56.01 -29.74
CA TRP A 268 7.10 -54.92 -30.61
C TRP A 268 8.52 -55.13 -31.12
N GLY A 269 8.65 -55.49 -32.38
CA GLY A 269 9.91 -55.73 -33.07
C GLY A 269 10.22 -54.70 -34.15
N LYS A 270 11.33 -54.94 -34.83
CA LYS A 270 11.84 -54.12 -35.94
C LYS A 270 10.76 -53.94 -37.03
N TRP A 271 10.60 -52.71 -37.50
CA TRP A 271 9.63 -52.27 -38.53
C TRP A 271 8.14 -52.34 -38.15
N GLU A 272 7.82 -52.67 -36.90
CA GLU A 272 6.43 -52.73 -36.44
C GLU A 272 5.98 -51.39 -35.84
N ASN A 273 4.67 -51.14 -35.95
CA ASN A 273 4.00 -49.99 -35.36
C ASN A 273 3.15 -50.44 -34.18
N VAL A 274 3.18 -49.67 -33.09
CA VAL A 274 2.37 -49.94 -31.90
C VAL A 274 1.66 -48.69 -31.42
N GLY A 275 0.51 -48.90 -30.78
CA GLY A 275 -0.21 -47.89 -30.03
C GLY A 275 0.07 -48.01 -28.54
N PHE A 276 0.11 -46.87 -27.86
CA PHE A 276 0.10 -46.73 -26.42
C PHE A 276 -1.31 -46.39 -25.95
N THR A 277 -1.68 -46.84 -24.75
CA THR A 277 -2.99 -46.54 -24.15
C THR A 277 -3.18 -45.07 -23.79
N GLU A 278 -2.09 -44.31 -23.73
CA GLU A 278 -2.07 -42.88 -23.44
C GLU A 278 -0.92 -42.17 -24.15
N ASP A 279 -0.93 -40.83 -24.13
CA ASP A 279 0.20 -40.02 -24.64
C ASP A 279 1.40 -40.16 -23.71
N VAL A 280 2.54 -40.63 -24.23
CA VAL A 280 3.75 -40.91 -23.45
C VAL A 280 4.80 -39.80 -23.49
N ARG A 281 4.54 -38.69 -24.20
CA ARG A 281 5.48 -37.56 -24.27
C ARG A 281 5.68 -36.93 -22.90
N GLY A 282 6.94 -36.60 -22.58
CA GLY A 282 7.33 -35.99 -21.31
C GLY A 282 7.29 -36.94 -20.10
N LYS A 283 7.07 -38.25 -20.31
CA LYS A 283 6.98 -39.25 -19.23
C LYS A 283 8.22 -40.12 -19.12
N TYR A 284 8.42 -40.68 -17.93
CA TYR A 284 9.44 -41.71 -17.69
C TYR A 284 8.86 -43.08 -18.05
N LEU A 285 9.52 -43.78 -18.97
CA LEU A 285 9.11 -45.09 -19.44
C LEU A 285 10.10 -46.17 -18.99
N LEU A 286 9.57 -47.32 -18.60
CA LEU A 286 10.32 -48.56 -18.45
C LEU A 286 9.97 -49.50 -19.60
N PHE A 287 10.97 -49.88 -20.37
CA PHE A 287 10.87 -50.83 -21.47
C PHE A 287 11.28 -52.20 -20.99
N ARG A 288 10.38 -53.17 -21.11
CA ARG A 288 10.67 -54.57 -20.78
C ARG A 288 10.79 -55.36 -22.07
N GLY A 289 11.89 -56.08 -22.24
CA GLY A 289 12.05 -57.01 -23.34
C GLY A 289 11.04 -58.17 -23.27
N ASN A 290 10.57 -58.64 -24.42
CA ASN A 290 9.68 -59.80 -24.51
C ASN A 290 10.42 -61.06 -24.01
N GLY A 291 9.81 -61.78 -23.07
CA GLY A 291 10.43 -62.92 -22.39
C GLY A 291 11.59 -62.58 -21.44
N SER A 292 11.88 -61.29 -21.20
CA SER A 292 12.96 -60.82 -20.34
C SER A 292 12.43 -60.30 -18.99
N GLY A 293 13.21 -60.47 -17.92
CA GLY A 293 12.93 -59.89 -16.60
C GLY A 293 13.44 -58.46 -16.42
N TRP A 294 14.20 -57.94 -17.39
CA TRP A 294 14.89 -56.66 -17.29
C TRP A 294 14.03 -55.49 -17.77
N PHE A 295 14.23 -54.33 -17.15
CA PHE A 295 13.63 -53.06 -17.55
C PHE A 295 14.74 -52.07 -17.94
N ALA A 296 14.61 -51.48 -19.11
CA ALA A 296 15.45 -50.40 -19.60
C ALA A 296 14.68 -49.08 -19.46
N PRO A 297 15.19 -48.10 -18.72
CA PRO A 297 14.51 -46.83 -18.57
C PRO A 297 14.77 -45.90 -19.76
N ALA A 298 13.80 -45.07 -20.11
CA ALA A 298 14.01 -43.93 -20.99
C ALA A 298 13.08 -42.75 -20.64
N VAL A 299 13.58 -41.54 -20.89
CA VAL A 299 12.80 -40.30 -20.78
C VAL A 299 12.39 -39.88 -22.18
N ILE A 300 11.09 -39.76 -22.41
CA ILE A 300 10.56 -39.31 -23.70
C ILE A 300 10.45 -37.79 -23.67
N LEU A 301 11.00 -37.11 -24.68
CA LEU A 301 10.91 -35.66 -24.78
C LEU A 301 9.44 -35.23 -24.96
N PRO A 302 9.06 -34.02 -24.54
CA PRO A 302 7.69 -33.52 -24.65
C PRO A 302 7.25 -33.19 -26.10
N VAL A 303 7.99 -33.67 -27.11
CA VAL A 303 7.77 -33.41 -28.54
C VAL A 303 7.74 -34.73 -29.31
N GLY A 304 6.76 -34.88 -30.20
CA GLY A 304 6.65 -36.04 -31.09
C GLY A 304 7.55 -35.91 -32.32
N GLY A 305 7.71 -36.99 -33.08
CA GLY A 305 8.49 -37.04 -34.32
C GLY A 305 9.99 -37.31 -34.14
N TRP A 306 10.47 -37.40 -32.90
CA TRP A 306 11.87 -37.72 -32.60
C TRP A 306 12.10 -39.23 -32.55
N GLN A 307 13.29 -39.65 -32.99
CA GLN A 307 13.79 -41.00 -32.82
C GLN A 307 14.48 -41.14 -31.47
N TYR A 308 14.16 -42.23 -30.77
CA TYR A 308 14.70 -42.58 -29.47
C TYR A 308 15.40 -43.92 -29.57
N GLU A 309 16.57 -44.03 -28.95
CA GLU A 309 17.22 -45.31 -28.69
C GLU A 309 17.14 -45.61 -27.20
N VAL A 310 16.70 -46.82 -26.87
CA VAL A 310 16.75 -47.36 -25.51
C VAL A 310 17.73 -48.51 -25.51
N SER A 311 18.85 -48.34 -24.83
CA SER A 311 19.93 -49.34 -24.76
C SER A 311 19.99 -49.94 -23.36
N TRP A 312 20.26 -51.24 -23.27
CA TRP A 312 20.45 -51.95 -22.00
C TRP A 312 21.47 -53.08 -22.17
N TYR A 313 21.88 -53.70 -21.07
CA TYR A 313 22.78 -54.84 -21.10
C TYR A 313 22.01 -56.10 -20.69
N ALA A 314 21.95 -57.10 -21.58
CA ALA A 314 21.30 -58.38 -21.28
C ALA A 314 21.95 -59.53 -22.07
N GLY A 315 22.06 -60.69 -21.43
CA GLY A 315 22.64 -61.88 -22.06
C GLY A 315 24.13 -61.76 -22.41
N GLY A 316 24.87 -60.85 -21.74
CA GLY A 316 26.30 -60.61 -21.99
C GLY A 316 26.60 -59.63 -23.14
N TYR A 317 25.57 -59.06 -23.77
CA TYR A 317 25.73 -58.11 -24.88
C TYR A 317 24.94 -56.83 -24.63
N PRO A 318 25.40 -55.67 -25.16
CA PRO A 318 24.56 -54.49 -25.26
C PRO A 318 23.41 -54.76 -26.23
N GLN A 319 22.22 -54.40 -25.81
CA GLN A 319 20.98 -54.51 -26.56
C GLN A 319 20.41 -53.10 -26.75
N PHE A 320 19.61 -52.91 -27.81
CA PHE A 320 18.99 -51.63 -28.11
C PHE A 320 17.60 -51.81 -28.73
N HIS A 321 16.77 -50.77 -28.60
CA HIS A 321 15.50 -50.62 -29.28
C HIS A 321 15.37 -49.18 -29.77
N ILE A 322 15.27 -48.99 -31.09
CA ILE A 322 15.18 -47.69 -31.75
C ILE A 322 13.77 -47.51 -32.30
N PHE A 323 13.11 -46.43 -31.90
CA PHE A 323 11.76 -46.11 -32.35
C PHE A 323 11.55 -44.61 -32.56
N THR A 324 10.66 -44.24 -33.47
CA THR A 324 10.18 -42.87 -33.63
C THR A 324 8.78 -42.77 -33.08
N LEU A 325 8.59 -41.82 -32.16
CA LEU A 325 7.28 -41.50 -31.62
C LEU A 325 6.49 -40.66 -32.63
N ALA A 326 5.23 -40.99 -32.87
CA ALA A 326 4.35 -40.18 -33.69
C ALA A 326 4.05 -38.81 -33.03
N GLY A 327 3.58 -37.86 -33.83
CA GLY A 327 3.25 -36.51 -33.37
C GLY A 327 2.17 -36.45 -32.29
N ASP A 328 1.33 -37.49 -32.19
CA ASP A 328 0.28 -37.62 -31.18
C ASP A 328 0.79 -38.14 -29.83
N GLY A 329 2.04 -38.64 -29.78
CA GLY A 329 2.62 -39.28 -28.59
C GLY A 329 1.96 -40.58 -28.15
N ARG A 330 1.01 -41.12 -28.94
CA ARG A 330 0.22 -42.31 -28.64
C ARG A 330 0.56 -43.49 -29.52
N SER A 331 1.43 -43.31 -30.51
CA SER A 331 1.91 -44.40 -31.34
C SER A 331 3.39 -44.25 -31.64
N ALA A 332 4.06 -45.37 -31.93
CA ALA A 332 5.46 -45.39 -32.30
C ALA A 332 5.77 -46.46 -33.34
N THR A 333 6.74 -46.15 -34.20
CA THR A 333 7.29 -47.06 -35.19
C THR A 333 8.68 -47.49 -34.75
N CYS A 334 8.96 -48.79 -34.67
CA CYS A 334 10.32 -49.27 -34.41
C CYS A 334 11.10 -49.30 -35.72
N GLN A 335 12.27 -48.65 -35.78
CA GLN A 335 13.15 -48.70 -36.95
C GLN A 335 14.13 -49.85 -36.87
N ASP A 336 14.68 -50.10 -35.68
CA ASP A 336 15.60 -51.20 -35.47
C ASP A 336 15.54 -51.69 -34.03
N SER A 337 15.82 -52.97 -33.84
CA SER A 337 15.90 -53.54 -32.51
C SER A 337 16.74 -54.80 -32.49
N SER A 338 17.58 -54.93 -31.48
CA SER A 338 18.28 -56.18 -31.19
C SER A 338 17.39 -57.17 -30.43
N TRP A 339 16.28 -56.74 -29.84
CA TRP A 339 15.32 -57.60 -29.13
C TRP A 339 13.90 -57.04 -29.13
N LYS A 340 12.85 -57.88 -29.13
CA LYS A 340 11.47 -57.37 -29.13
C LYS A 340 11.07 -56.79 -27.77
N MET A 341 10.33 -55.68 -27.74
CA MET A 341 9.75 -55.14 -26.51
C MET A 341 8.43 -55.82 -26.19
N GLY A 342 8.29 -56.28 -24.95
CA GLY A 342 7.14 -57.02 -24.45
C GLY A 342 6.15 -56.12 -23.71
N GLU A 343 6.67 -55.25 -22.86
CA GLU A 343 5.86 -54.33 -22.07
C GLU A 343 6.51 -52.95 -22.00
N ILE A 344 5.71 -51.91 -21.97
CA ILE A 344 6.18 -50.56 -21.66
C ILE A 344 5.31 -50.01 -20.55
N TRP A 345 5.96 -49.45 -19.54
CA TRP A 345 5.31 -48.94 -18.35
C TRP A 345 5.64 -47.47 -18.19
N VAL A 346 4.64 -46.67 -17.88
CA VAL A 346 4.84 -45.32 -17.37
C VAL A 346 5.06 -45.42 -15.87
N ILE A 347 6.08 -44.71 -15.38
CA ILE A 347 6.25 -44.41 -13.96
C ILE A 347 5.86 -42.95 -13.73
N ASP A 348 4.98 -42.73 -12.75
CA ASP A 348 4.66 -41.42 -12.19
C ASP A 348 4.74 -41.36 -10.65
#